data_AF-A0AAN7GM99-F1
#
_entry.id   AF-A0AAN7GM99-F1
#
_cell.length_a   1.000
_cell.length_b   1.000
_cell.length_c   1.000
_cell.angle_alpha   90.00
_cell.angle_beta   90.00
_cell.angle_gamma   90.00
#
_symmetry.space_group_name_H-M   'P 1'
#
loop_
_entity.id
_entity.type
_entity.pdbx_description
1 polymer ?
#
loop_
_entity_poly.entity_id
_entity_poly.type
_entity_poly.pdbx_seq_one_letter_code
_entity_poly.pdbx_strand_id
1 'polypeptide(L)'
;MGEASEFSSYFRRHREAFKDYWADKNYSRFVKRDKPLPSWSSSDVEEFIASDPVHGPTLKTAREAANYSAVGSVIGAVSTAGFAWKYSKSLHGAGLSFAAGAVFGWTFGQEFANHWLQLYRLDTVAAQVKFMDWWEKKTEGH
;
A
#
# COMPACT_ATOMS: atom_id res chain seq x y z
N MET A 1 -10.26 -29.62 22.38
CA MET A 1 -11.31 -28.79 21.75
C MET A 1 -11.18 -27.28 22.03
N GLY A 2 -10.28 -26.80 22.91
CA GLY A 2 -10.13 -25.35 23.20
C GLY A 2 -9.28 -24.54 22.19
N GLU A 3 -8.23 -25.12 21.60
CA GLU A 3 -7.32 -24.38 20.71
C GLU A 3 -7.96 -23.93 19.39
N ALA A 4 -8.84 -24.75 18.80
CA ALA A 4 -9.50 -24.42 17.54
C ALA A 4 -10.47 -23.23 17.70
N SER A 5 -11.17 -23.13 18.84
CA SER A 5 -12.02 -21.97 19.14
C SER A 5 -11.24 -20.70 19.42
N GLU A 6 -10.04 -20.82 19.98
CA GLU A 6 -9.17 -19.69 20.28
C GLU A 6 -8.48 -19.15 19.02
N PHE A 7 -8.01 -20.03 18.14
CA PHE A 7 -7.48 -19.66 16.83
C PHE A 7 -8.54 -19.01 15.93
N SER A 8 -9.76 -19.57 15.90
CA SER A 8 -10.86 -19.00 15.12
C SER A 8 -11.29 -17.62 15.64
N SER A 9 -11.27 -17.39 16.95
CA SER A 9 -11.63 -16.09 17.53
C SER A 9 -10.53 -15.05 17.30
N TYR A 10 -9.26 -15.45 17.38
CA TYR A 10 -8.10 -14.60 17.06
C TYR A 10 -8.12 -14.14 15.59
N PHE A 11 -8.34 -15.07 14.65
CA PHE A 11 -8.44 -14.74 13.23
C PHE A 11 -9.65 -13.86 12.92
N ARG A 12 -10.80 -14.13 13.54
CA ARG A 12 -11.99 -13.30 13.36
C ARG A 12 -11.74 -11.88 13.85
N ARG A 13 -11.14 -11.71 15.03
CA ARG A 13 -10.81 -10.41 15.60
C ARG A 13 -9.78 -9.65 14.76
N HIS A 14 -8.74 -10.31 14.27
CA HIS A 14 -7.76 -9.68 13.36
C HIS A 14 -8.38 -9.30 12.02
N ARG A 15 -9.29 -10.13 11.50
CA ARG A 15 -10.04 -9.83 10.28
C ARG A 15 -10.99 -8.64 10.46
N GLU A 16 -11.67 -8.56 11.60
CA GLU A 16 -12.55 -7.44 11.96
C GLU A 16 -11.74 -6.16 12.15
N ALA A 17 -10.64 -6.19 12.91
CA ALA A 17 -9.74 -5.06 13.06
C ALA A 17 -9.13 -4.62 11.72
N PHE A 18 -8.76 -5.56 10.84
CA PHE A 18 -8.30 -5.25 9.49
C PHE A 18 -9.42 -4.60 8.66
N LYS A 19 -10.64 -5.15 8.71
CA LYS A 19 -11.80 -4.54 8.03
C LYS A 19 -12.06 -3.13 8.53
N ASP A 20 -12.04 -2.90 9.84
CA ASP A 20 -12.30 -1.58 10.44
C ASP A 20 -11.19 -0.59 10.07
N TYR A 21 -9.93 -1.00 10.12
CA TYR A 21 -8.78 -0.20 9.68
C TYR A 21 -8.89 0.26 8.21
N TRP A 22 -9.44 -0.59 7.34
CA TRP A 22 -9.66 -0.25 5.93
C TRP A 22 -11.02 0.43 5.66
N ALA A 23 -12.00 0.28 6.55
CA ALA A 23 -13.33 0.88 6.41
C ALA A 23 -13.32 2.39 6.71
N ASP A 24 -12.50 2.82 7.68
CA ASP A 24 -12.36 4.24 8.05
C ASP A 24 -11.72 5.07 6.91
N LYS A 25 -10.92 4.42 6.06
CA LYS A 25 -10.41 5.01 4.82
C LYS A 25 -11.50 4.94 3.74
N ASN A 26 -12.41 5.90 3.76
CA ASN A 26 -13.61 5.93 2.93
C ASN A 26 -13.33 6.21 1.42
N TYR A 27 -12.66 5.27 0.74
CA TYR A 27 -12.46 5.27 -0.71
C TYR A 27 -13.71 4.81 -1.48
N SER A 28 -14.82 4.53 -0.77
CA SER A 28 -16.02 3.91 -1.35
C SER A 28 -16.61 4.74 -2.49
N ARG A 29 -16.52 6.07 -2.43
CA ARG A 29 -16.93 6.99 -3.51
C ARG A 29 -16.16 6.75 -4.82
N PHE A 30 -14.90 6.36 -4.74
CA PHE A 30 -14.05 6.12 -5.91
C PHE A 30 -14.04 4.65 -6.35
N VAL A 31 -14.17 3.72 -5.40
CA VAL A 31 -14.09 2.26 -5.64
C VAL A 31 -15.44 1.65 -6.03
N LYS A 32 -16.57 2.19 -5.55
CA LYS A 32 -17.92 1.69 -5.83
C LYS A 32 -18.66 2.55 -6.87
N ARG A 33 -17.97 3.00 -7.92
CA ARG A 33 -18.62 3.68 -9.06
C ARG A 33 -19.16 2.65 -10.06
N ASP A 34 -20.35 2.91 -10.59
CA ASP A 34 -20.93 2.13 -11.70
C ASP A 34 -20.10 2.23 -13.00
N LYS A 35 -19.37 3.33 -13.16
CA LYS A 35 -18.36 3.52 -14.21
C LYS A 35 -16.97 3.70 -13.58
N PRO A 36 -16.05 2.74 -13.75
CA PRO A 36 -14.70 2.86 -13.22
C PRO A 36 -13.98 4.05 -13.87
N LEU A 37 -13.25 4.82 -13.08
CA LEU A 37 -12.38 5.87 -13.60
C LEU A 37 -11.25 5.23 -14.44
N PRO A 38 -10.84 5.86 -15.56
CA PRO A 38 -9.70 5.37 -16.32
C PRO A 38 -8.43 5.42 -15.46
N SER A 39 -7.50 4.49 -15.71
CA SER A 39 -6.21 4.48 -15.03
C SER A 39 -5.45 5.76 -15.33
N TRP A 40 -5.02 6.47 -14.30
CA TRP A 40 -4.10 7.61 -14.44
C TRP A 40 -2.68 7.12 -14.78
N SER A 41 -1.94 7.96 -15.49
CA SER A 41 -0.54 7.75 -15.81
C SER A 41 0.37 8.51 -14.83
N SER A 42 1.69 8.32 -14.95
CA SER A 42 2.66 9.11 -14.17
C SER A 42 2.59 10.60 -14.51
N SER A 43 2.34 10.96 -15.78
CA SER A 43 2.24 12.35 -16.23
C SER A 43 1.02 13.06 -15.65
N ASP A 44 -0.11 12.37 -15.48
CA ASP A 44 -1.31 12.97 -14.86
C ASP A 44 -1.05 13.41 -13.42
N VAL A 45 -0.12 12.74 -12.74
CA VAL A 45 0.22 13.06 -11.36
C VAL A 45 1.24 14.18 -11.29
N GLU A 46 2.18 14.23 -12.21
CA GLU A 46 3.06 15.39 -12.35
C GLU A 46 2.25 16.65 -12.68
N GLU A 47 1.23 16.53 -13.52
CA GLU A 47 0.30 17.61 -13.82
C GLU A 47 -0.49 18.04 -12.58
N PHE A 48 -1.00 17.10 -11.77
CA PHE A 48 -1.63 17.43 -10.50
C PHE A 48 -0.66 18.13 -9.54
N ILE A 49 0.57 17.61 -9.39
CA ILE A 49 1.60 18.20 -8.53
C ILE A 49 1.96 19.61 -8.98
N ALA A 50 2.00 19.85 -10.29
CA ALA A 50 2.22 21.18 -10.85
C ALA A 50 1.02 22.12 -10.64
N SER A 51 -0.21 21.58 -10.68
CA SER A 51 -1.45 22.35 -10.52
C SER A 51 -1.78 22.70 -9.07
N ASP A 52 -1.45 21.83 -8.11
CA ASP A 52 -1.82 21.97 -6.70
C ASP A 52 -0.55 22.07 -5.81
N PRO A 53 -0.17 23.29 -5.39
CA PRO A 53 1.00 23.49 -4.55
C PRO A 53 0.81 23.04 -3.09
N VAL A 54 -0.43 22.79 -2.65
CA VAL A 54 -0.74 22.41 -1.26
C VAL A 54 -0.72 20.90 -1.10
N HIS A 55 -1.38 20.17 -2.00
CA HIS A 55 -1.47 18.70 -1.91
C HIS A 55 -0.44 17.97 -2.80
N GLY A 56 0.14 18.64 -3.79
CA GLY A 56 1.16 18.10 -4.70
C GLY A 56 2.41 17.56 -3.99
N PRO A 57 3.09 18.34 -3.12
CA PRO A 57 4.27 17.86 -2.40
C PRO A 57 3.99 16.61 -1.56
N THR A 58 2.84 16.59 -0.87
CA THR A 58 2.41 15.44 -0.07
C THR A 58 2.17 14.20 -0.92
N LEU A 59 1.54 14.35 -2.09
CA LEU A 59 1.32 13.24 -3.02
C LEU A 59 2.63 12.69 -3.58
N LYS A 60 3.60 13.56 -3.88
CA LYS A 60 4.95 13.16 -4.31
C LYS A 60 5.63 12.32 -3.23
N THR A 61 5.61 12.79 -1.98
CA THR A 61 6.18 12.06 -0.84
C THR A 61 5.48 10.72 -0.60
N ALA A 62 4.15 10.64 -0.74
CA ALA A 62 3.41 9.39 -0.64
C ALA A 62 3.83 8.37 -1.71
N ARG A 63 4.11 8.82 -2.94
CA ARG A 63 4.61 7.95 -4.01
C ARG A 63 6.03 7.47 -3.77
N GLU A 64 6.88 8.34 -3.25
CA GLU A 64 8.23 7.97 -2.86
C GLU A 64 8.22 6.92 -1.74
N ALA A 65 7.32 7.07 -0.76
CA ALA A 65 7.09 6.05 0.27
C ALA A 65 6.61 4.70 -0.30
N ALA A 66 5.72 4.73 -1.30
CA ALA A 66 5.29 3.53 -2.00
C ALA A 66 6.46 2.84 -2.73
N ASN A 67 7.37 3.62 -3.34
CA ASN A 67 8.57 3.09 -3.98
C ASN A 67 9.50 2.42 -2.96
N TYR A 68 9.74 3.04 -1.79
CA TYR A 68 10.53 2.40 -0.72
C TYR A 68 9.90 1.10 -0.23
N SER A 69 8.57 1.05 -0.12
CA SER A 69 7.84 -0.15 0.27
C SER A 69 7.95 -1.26 -0.78
N ALA A 70 7.84 -0.91 -2.06
CA ALA A 70 8.01 -1.84 -3.17
C ALA A 70 9.44 -2.40 -3.24
N VAL A 71 10.45 -1.53 -3.11
CA VAL A 71 11.87 -1.93 -3.06
C VAL A 71 12.12 -2.83 -1.85
N GLY A 72 11.62 -2.45 -0.67
CA GLY A 72 11.71 -3.25 0.54
C GLY A 72 11.12 -4.64 0.35
N SER A 73 9.93 -4.75 -0.28
CA SER A 73 9.30 -6.02 -0.62
C SER A 73 10.17 -6.87 -1.53
N VAL A 74 10.73 -6.31 -2.61
CA VAL A 74 11.59 -7.07 -3.53
C VAL A 74 12.84 -7.57 -2.81
N ILE A 75 13.51 -6.71 -2.04
CA ILE A 75 14.71 -7.08 -1.28
C ILE A 75 14.38 -8.17 -0.27
N GLY A 76 13.30 -8.02 0.49
CA GLY A 76 12.85 -9.00 1.47
C GLY A 76 12.50 -10.34 0.83
N ALA A 77 11.78 -10.33 -0.29
CA ALA A 77 11.39 -11.53 -1.00
C ALA A 77 12.60 -12.30 -1.53
N VAL A 78 13.51 -11.61 -2.23
CA VAL A 78 14.70 -12.23 -2.83
C VAL A 78 15.67 -12.73 -1.76
N SER A 79 15.92 -11.94 -0.72
CA SER A 79 16.83 -12.34 0.37
C SER A 79 16.31 -13.57 1.12
N THR A 80 15.02 -13.58 1.47
CA THR A 80 14.40 -14.69 2.24
C THR A 80 14.24 -15.94 1.37
N ALA A 81 13.89 -15.79 0.09
CA ALA A 81 13.85 -16.89 -0.88
C ALA A 81 15.23 -17.48 -1.14
N GLY A 82 16.24 -16.62 -1.35
CA GLY A 82 17.62 -17.04 -1.59
C GLY A 82 18.21 -17.80 -0.40
N PHE A 83 17.96 -17.32 0.82
CA PHE A 83 18.37 -18.02 2.04
C PHE A 83 17.66 -19.37 2.18
N ALA A 84 16.34 -19.42 2.01
CA ALA A 84 15.60 -20.68 2.09
C ALA A 84 16.03 -21.67 1.00
N TRP A 85 16.29 -21.22 -0.23
CA TRP A 85 16.78 -22.06 -1.31
C TRP A 85 18.15 -22.68 -0.97
N LYS A 86 19.06 -21.87 -0.41
CA LYS A 86 20.41 -22.32 -0.03
C LYS A 86 20.39 -23.49 0.96
N TYR A 87 19.50 -23.47 1.94
CA TYR A 87 19.44 -24.49 3.01
C TYR A 87 18.40 -25.57 2.78
N SER A 88 17.20 -25.22 2.30
CA SER A 88 16.10 -26.16 2.11
C SER A 88 16.19 -26.91 0.78
N LYS A 89 16.77 -26.29 -0.26
CA LYS A 89 16.74 -26.77 -1.66
C LYS A 89 15.34 -27.21 -2.16
N SER A 90 14.27 -26.75 -1.50
CA SER A 90 12.89 -27.09 -1.83
C SER A 90 12.18 -25.88 -2.43
N LEU A 91 11.46 -26.12 -3.53
CA LEU A 91 10.73 -25.08 -4.23
C LEU A 91 9.57 -24.53 -3.37
N HIS A 92 8.88 -25.39 -2.63
CA HIS A 92 7.79 -25.00 -1.73
C HIS A 92 8.29 -24.11 -0.59
N GLY A 93 9.43 -24.46 0.04
CA GLY A 93 10.03 -23.67 1.11
C GLY A 93 10.52 -22.31 0.62
N ALA A 94 11.17 -22.28 -0.54
CA ALA A 94 11.63 -21.03 -1.16
C ALA A 94 10.46 -20.15 -1.64
N GLY A 95 9.37 -20.74 -2.14
CA GLY A 95 8.18 -20.00 -2.55
C GLY A 95 7.44 -19.37 -1.37
N LEU A 96 7.25 -20.12 -0.28
CA LEU A 96 6.63 -19.58 0.94
C LEU A 96 7.50 -18.49 1.57
N SER A 97 8.82 -18.69 1.60
CA SER A 97 9.74 -17.71 2.17
C SER A 97 9.86 -16.47 1.29
N PHE A 98 9.74 -16.60 -0.04
CA PHE A 98 9.62 -15.45 -0.96
C PHE A 98 8.41 -14.60 -0.59
N ALA A 99 7.23 -15.21 -0.46
CA ALA A 99 6.00 -14.50 -0.12
C ALA A 99 6.09 -13.84 1.26
N ALA A 100 6.60 -14.55 2.26
CA ALA A 100 6.81 -13.99 3.59
C ALA A 100 7.81 -12.82 3.57
N GLY A 101 8.92 -12.98 2.86
CA GLY A 101 9.92 -11.93 2.68
C GLY A 101 9.37 -10.69 1.99
N ALA A 102 8.49 -10.86 0.99
CA ALA A 102 7.79 -9.76 0.33
C ALA A 102 6.94 -8.96 1.33
N VAL A 103 6.14 -9.65 2.14
CA VAL A 103 5.28 -9.01 3.15
C VAL A 103 6.11 -8.28 4.21
N PHE A 104 7.15 -8.92 4.76
CA PHE A 104 7.99 -8.27 5.76
C PHE A 104 8.80 -7.10 5.19
N GLY A 105 9.32 -7.26 3.98
CA GLY A 105 10.03 -6.20 3.27
C GLY A 105 9.14 -5.00 2.96
N TRP A 106 7.88 -5.25 2.57
CA TRP A 106 6.88 -4.20 2.37
C TRP A 106 6.64 -3.42 3.66
N THR A 107 6.36 -4.11 4.77
CA THR A 107 6.12 -3.47 6.08
C THR A 107 7.35 -2.68 6.54
N PHE A 108 8.55 -3.25 6.44
CA PHE A 108 9.77 -2.54 6.81
C PHE A 108 10.02 -1.31 5.92
N GLY A 109 9.73 -1.40 4.61
CA GLY A 109 9.83 -0.27 3.70
C GLY A 109 8.83 0.85 4.03
N GLN A 110 7.62 0.51 4.49
CA GLN A 110 6.66 1.49 5.00
C GLN A 110 7.17 2.19 6.27
N GLU A 111 7.75 1.46 7.21
CA GLU A 111 8.33 2.06 8.43
C GLU A 111 9.53 2.94 8.12
N PHE A 112 10.43 2.48 7.25
CA PHE A 112 11.57 3.27 6.79
C PHE A 112 11.11 4.55 6.10
N ALA A 113 10.11 4.46 5.20
CA ALA A 113 9.53 5.63 4.56
C ALA A 113 8.90 6.58 5.58
N ASN A 114 8.08 6.06 6.51
CA ASN A 114 7.45 6.85 7.57
C ASN A 114 8.47 7.64 8.38
N HIS A 115 9.61 7.03 8.71
CA HIS A 115 10.67 7.67 9.46
C HIS A 115 11.46 8.69 8.61
N TRP A 116 11.83 8.32 7.39
CA TRP A 116 12.68 9.12 6.51
C TRP A 116 11.98 10.34 5.92
N LEU A 117 10.74 10.16 5.48
CA LEU A 117 9.93 11.19 4.82
C LEU A 117 8.96 11.89 5.79
N GLN A 118 9.02 11.55 7.08
CA GLN A 118 8.17 12.12 8.13
C GLN A 118 6.68 12.09 7.78
N LEU A 119 6.19 10.99 7.17
CA LEU A 119 4.79 10.91 6.70
C LEU A 119 3.76 11.10 7.82
N TYR A 120 4.15 10.93 9.08
CA TYR A 120 3.30 11.26 10.24
C TYR A 120 2.90 12.74 10.32
N ARG A 121 3.63 13.64 9.66
CA ARG A 121 3.30 15.08 9.56
C ARG A 121 2.42 15.41 8.37
N LEU A 122 2.19 14.45 7.47
CA LEU A 122 1.57 14.67 6.17
C LEU A 122 0.25 13.90 6.06
N ASP A 123 -0.81 14.59 5.68
CA ASP A 123 -2.09 13.95 5.38
C ASP A 123 -2.09 13.37 3.96
N THR A 124 -1.48 12.19 3.85
CA THR A 124 -1.39 11.44 2.58
C THR A 124 -2.76 11.02 2.04
N VAL A 125 -3.73 10.79 2.93
CA VAL A 125 -5.09 10.37 2.55
C VAL A 125 -5.83 11.56 1.96
N ALA A 126 -5.77 12.74 2.59
CA ALA A 126 -6.37 13.95 2.04
C ALA A 126 -5.75 14.33 0.69
N ALA A 127 -4.42 14.27 0.55
CA ALA A 127 -3.76 14.55 -0.72
C ALA A 127 -4.18 13.55 -1.82
N GLN A 128 -4.34 12.27 -1.47
CA GLN A 128 -4.83 11.25 -2.40
C GLN A 128 -6.29 11.49 -2.81
N VAL A 129 -7.17 11.83 -1.87
CA VAL A 129 -8.58 12.16 -2.16
C VAL A 129 -8.68 13.38 -3.08
N LYS A 130 -7.86 14.42 -2.84
CA LYS A 130 -7.83 15.61 -3.69
C LYS A 130 -7.33 15.32 -5.10
N PHE A 131 -6.33 14.44 -5.23
CA PHE A 131 -5.91 13.94 -6.53
C PHE A 131 -7.05 13.20 -7.25
N MET A 132 -7.81 12.34 -6.56
CA MET A 132 -8.96 11.64 -7.15
C MET A 132 -10.07 12.59 -7.57
N ASP A 133 -10.40 13.59 -6.74
CA ASP A 133 -11.40 14.61 -7.08
C ASP A 133 -10.96 15.44 -8.31
N TRP A 134 -9.67 15.76 -8.43
CA TRP A 134 -9.12 16.44 -9.61
C TRP A 134 -9.16 15.55 -10.86
N TRP A 135 -8.81 14.27 -10.71
CA TRP A 135 -8.84 13.30 -11.80
C TRP A 135 -10.26 13.04 -12.32
N GLU A 136 -11.23 12.95 -11.41
CA GLU A 136 -12.66 12.87 -11.73
C GLU A 136 -13.09 14.07 -12.59
N LYS A 137 -12.76 15.30 -12.17
CA LYS A 137 -13.06 16.51 -12.95
C LYS A 137 -12.38 16.54 -14.32
N LYS A 138 -11.11 16.15 -14.39
CA LYS A 138 -10.34 16.12 -15.64
C LYS A 138 -10.92 15.11 -16.64
N THR A 139 -11.34 13.94 -16.16
CA THR A 139 -11.88 12.86 -16.98
C THR A 139 -13.35 13.08 -17.38
N GLU A 140 -14.12 13.76 -16.55
CA GLU A 140 -15.53 14.08 -16.82
C GLU A 140 -15.72 15.34 -17.69
N GLY A 141 -14.65 16.11 -17.94
CA GLY A 141 -14.62 17.15 -18.97
C GLY A 141 -15.58 18.32 -18.71
N HIS A 142 -15.35 19.07 -17.64
CA HIS A 142 -15.94 20.40 -17.43
C HIS A 142 -14.90 21.50 -17.55
#